data_AF-A0A6G9XTY7-F1
#
_entry.id   AF-A0A6G9XTY7-F1
#
_cell.length_a   1.000
_cell.length_b   1.000
_cell.length_c   1.000
_cell.angle_alpha   90.00
_cell.angle_beta   90.00
_cell.angle_gamma   90.00
#
_symmetry.space_group_name_H-M   'P 1'
#
loop_
_entity.id
_entity.type
_entity.pdbx_description
1 polymer ?
#
loop_
_entity_poly.entity_id
_entity_poly.type
_entity_poly.pdbx_seq_one_letter_code
_entity_poly.pdbx_strand_id
1 'polypeptide(L)'
;MSESIRTDDFLEILREMLDRKAEVRARACDGVTDLIRGYSDRQAEVLVTVLLWLACHESDEIALEAELNAAAELAANRDVDPKALQEVRMLDPGKLTLATSEHYTDLVSLIESP
;
A
#
# COMPACT_ATOMS: atom_id res chain seq x y z
N MET A 1 22.69 -10.31 -2.60
CA MET A 1 21.25 -10.57 -2.80
C MET A 1 20.61 -10.52 -1.43
N SER A 2 19.75 -9.55 -1.16
CA SER A 2 18.93 -9.57 0.04
C SER A 2 18.01 -10.78 -0.05
N GLU A 3 17.89 -11.55 1.03
CA GLU A 3 16.94 -12.65 1.09
C GLU A 3 15.54 -12.06 1.00
N SER A 4 14.74 -12.54 0.04
CA SER A 4 13.35 -12.13 -0.06
C SER A 4 12.57 -12.66 1.14
N ILE A 5 11.56 -11.93 1.60
CA ILE A 5 10.74 -12.41 2.72
C ILE A 5 10.16 -13.80 2.39
N ARG A 6 10.06 -14.66 3.41
CA ARG A 6 9.55 -16.01 3.21
C ARG A 6 8.06 -15.97 2.91
N THR A 7 7.56 -16.99 2.21
CA THR A 7 6.15 -17.07 1.83
C THR A 7 5.21 -17.04 3.03
N ASP A 8 5.56 -17.71 4.13
CA ASP A 8 4.72 -17.72 5.33
C ASP A 8 4.60 -16.33 5.96
N ASP A 9 5.71 -15.61 6.04
CA ASP A 9 5.76 -14.23 6.58
C ASP A 9 4.95 -13.28 5.65
N PHE A 10 5.05 -13.45 4.33
CA PHE A 10 4.26 -12.68 3.36
C PHE A 10 2.75 -12.92 3.51
N LEU A 11 2.35 -14.17 3.70
CA LEU A 11 0.95 -14.53 3.89
C LEU A 11 0.40 -14.04 5.23
N GLU A 12 1.23 -13.95 6.26
CA GLU A 12 0.85 -13.36 7.55
C GLU A 12 0.56 -11.87 7.40
N ILE A 13 1.44 -11.11 6.74
CA ILE A 13 1.22 -9.69 6.45
C ILE A 13 -0.09 -9.48 5.68
N LEU A 14 -0.34 -10.27 4.64
CA LEU A 14 -1.60 -10.18 3.87
C LEU A 14 -2.84 -10.50 4.72
N ARG A 15 -2.73 -11.42 5.69
CA ARG A 15 -3.84 -11.72 6.61
C ARG A 15 -4.11 -10.55 7.56
N GLU A 16 -3.07 -9.92 8.09
CA GLU A 16 -3.18 -8.78 8.99
C GLU A 16 -3.73 -7.53 8.28
N MET A 17 -3.30 -7.28 7.04
CA MET A 17 -3.87 -6.22 6.18
C MET A 17 -5.37 -6.41 5.91
N LEU A 18 -5.86 -7.65 5.92
CA LEU A 18 -7.28 -7.98 5.72
C LEU A 18 -8.04 -8.20 7.03
N ASP A 19 -7.43 -7.87 8.18
CA ASP A 19 -8.09 -8.00 9.48
C ASP A 19 -9.27 -7.02 9.59
N ARG A 20 -10.25 -7.37 10.42
CA ARG A 20 -11.44 -6.53 10.64
C ARG A 20 -11.12 -5.26 11.42
N LYS A 21 -10.06 -5.28 12.25
CA LYS A 21 -9.68 -4.15 13.09
C LYS A 21 -8.71 -3.23 12.36
N ALA A 22 -9.07 -1.95 12.26
CA ALA A 22 -8.23 -0.92 11.66
C ALA A 22 -6.82 -0.85 12.28
N GLU A 23 -6.72 -0.99 13.61
CA GLU A 23 -5.44 -0.98 14.33
C GLU A 23 -4.48 -2.11 13.90
N VAL A 24 -5.01 -3.25 13.44
CA VAL A 24 -4.21 -4.37 12.95
C VAL A 24 -3.75 -4.10 11.52
N ARG A 25 -4.66 -3.57 10.67
CA ARG A 25 -4.32 -3.17 9.29
C ARG A 25 -3.25 -2.10 9.25
N ALA A 26 -3.38 -1.04 10.05
CA ALA A 26 -2.41 0.04 10.15
C ALA A 26 -1.02 -0.49 10.53
N ARG A 27 -0.94 -1.37 11.53
CA ARG A 27 0.33 -2.01 11.94
C ARG A 27 0.91 -2.90 10.86
N ALA A 28 0.06 -3.61 10.10
CA ALA A 28 0.53 -4.41 8.98
C ALA A 28 1.15 -3.52 7.89
N CYS A 29 0.58 -2.33 7.65
CA CYS A 29 1.14 -1.35 6.72
C CYS A 29 2.49 -0.81 7.21
N ASP A 30 2.66 -0.56 8.51
CA ASP A 30 3.98 -0.22 9.08
C ASP A 30 4.99 -1.35 8.79
N GLY A 31 4.60 -2.60 9.02
CA GLY A 31 5.43 -3.78 8.71
C GLY A 31 5.78 -3.89 7.22
N VAL A 32 4.88 -3.49 6.33
CA VAL A 32 5.18 -3.36 4.89
C VAL A 32 6.27 -2.32 4.66
N THR A 33 6.17 -1.14 5.26
CA THR A 33 7.19 -0.10 5.10
C THR A 33 8.55 -0.50 5.67
N ASP A 34 8.58 -1.18 6.81
CA ASP A 34 9.82 -1.67 7.44
C ASP A 34 10.56 -2.70 6.56
N LEU A 35 9.81 -3.46 5.75
CA LEU A 35 10.33 -4.57 4.95
C LEU A 35 10.39 -4.29 3.45
N ILE A 36 10.23 -3.04 2.99
CA ILE A 36 10.19 -2.64 1.57
C ILE A 36 11.26 -3.34 0.72
N ARG A 37 12.50 -3.38 1.21
CA ARG A 37 13.64 -3.97 0.47
C ARG A 37 13.61 -5.50 0.43
N GLY A 38 12.88 -6.13 1.34
CA GLY A 38 12.71 -7.57 1.44
C GLY A 38 11.69 -8.14 0.46
N TYR A 39 10.81 -7.32 -0.12
CA TYR A 39 9.88 -7.80 -1.15
C TYR A 39 10.57 -7.96 -2.50
N SER A 40 10.20 -9.00 -3.23
CA SER A 40 10.37 -9.02 -4.69
C SER A 40 9.41 -8.02 -5.35
N ASP A 41 9.70 -7.59 -6.58
CA ASP A 41 8.84 -6.66 -7.31
C ASP A 41 7.42 -7.22 -7.51
N ARG A 42 7.30 -8.53 -7.71
CA ARG A 42 5.99 -9.19 -7.79
C ARG A 42 5.23 -9.21 -6.46
N GLN A 43 5.92 -9.34 -5.32
CA GLN A 43 5.28 -9.22 -4.02
C GLN A 43 4.84 -7.77 -3.75
N ALA A 44 5.68 -6.81 -4.14
CA ALA A 44 5.35 -5.39 -4.04
C ALA A 44 4.10 -5.04 -4.87
N GLU A 45 4.01 -5.53 -6.11
CA GLU A 45 2.85 -5.32 -6.99
C GLU A 45 1.55 -5.88 -6.37
N VAL A 46 1.63 -7.08 -5.76
CA VAL A 46 0.48 -7.67 -5.04
C VAL A 46 0.10 -6.81 -3.83
N LEU A 47 1.07 -6.38 -3.01
CA LEU A 47 0.80 -5.55 -1.85
C LEU A 47 0.18 -4.22 -2.24
N VAL A 48 0.74 -3.52 -3.22
CA VAL A 48 0.19 -2.26 -3.74
C VAL A 48 -1.25 -2.43 -4.19
N THR A 49 -1.54 -3.49 -4.95
CA THR A 49 -2.90 -3.77 -5.41
C THR A 49 -3.87 -3.94 -4.24
N VAL A 50 -3.47 -4.70 -3.20
CA VAL A 50 -4.31 -4.91 -2.01
C VAL A 50 -4.45 -3.63 -1.19
N LEU A 51 -3.37 -2.88 -0.98
CA LEU A 51 -3.36 -1.61 -0.23
C LEU A 51 -4.29 -0.59 -0.86
N LEU A 52 -4.25 -0.42 -2.18
CA LEU A 52 -5.13 0.54 -2.85
C LEU A 52 -6.59 0.10 -2.85
N TRP A 53 -6.85 -1.21 -2.96
CA TRP A 53 -8.20 -1.73 -2.79
C TRP A 53 -8.72 -1.47 -1.36
N LEU A 54 -7.89 -1.69 -0.34
CA LEU A 54 -8.24 -1.40 1.05
C LEU A 54 -8.50 0.10 1.25
N ALA A 55 -7.60 0.97 0.79
CA ALA A 55 -7.72 2.41 0.93
C ALA A 55 -9.04 2.94 0.34
N CYS A 56 -9.48 2.41 -0.80
CA CYS A 56 -10.77 2.78 -1.40
C CYS A 56 -11.96 2.46 -0.48
N HIS A 57 -11.87 1.37 0.29
CA HIS A 57 -12.94 0.86 1.14
C HIS A 57 -12.76 1.20 2.63
N GLU A 58 -11.64 1.80 3.00
CA GLU A 58 -11.32 2.12 4.38
C GLU A 58 -12.19 3.27 4.91
N SER A 59 -12.60 3.13 6.17
CA SER A 59 -13.41 4.09 6.91
C SER A 59 -12.66 4.71 8.09
N ASP A 60 -11.60 4.06 8.55
CA ASP A 60 -10.74 4.54 9.61
C ASP A 60 -9.60 5.41 9.03
N GLU A 61 -9.48 6.64 9.52
CA GLU A 61 -8.54 7.63 8.99
C GLU A 61 -7.07 7.20 9.16
N ILE A 62 -6.75 6.54 10.27
CA ILE A 62 -5.37 6.12 10.58
C ILE A 62 -4.98 4.94 9.68
N ALA A 63 -5.87 3.96 9.53
CA ALA A 63 -5.63 2.85 8.61
C ALA A 63 -5.51 3.34 7.16
N LEU A 64 -6.36 4.27 6.73
CA LEU A 64 -6.32 4.83 5.38
C LEU A 64 -4.98 5.52 5.10
N GLU A 65 -4.50 6.34 6.04
CA GLU A 65 -3.20 7.00 5.92
C GLU A 65 -2.07 5.97 5.82
N ALA A 66 -2.06 4.96 6.69
CA ALA A 66 -1.06 3.91 6.68
C ALA A 66 -1.07 3.10 5.37
N GLU A 67 -2.25 2.79 4.83
CA GLU A 67 -2.43 2.07 3.57
C GLU A 67 -1.88 2.87 2.37
N LEU A 68 -2.21 4.16 2.28
CA LEU A 68 -1.73 5.03 1.22
C LEU A 68 -0.22 5.28 1.33
N ASN A 69 0.30 5.50 2.53
CA ASN A 69 1.73 5.66 2.77
C ASN A 69 2.50 4.39 2.34
N ALA A 70 2.06 3.21 2.76
CA ALA A 70 2.70 1.95 2.39
C ALA A 70 2.65 1.70 0.87
N ALA A 71 1.55 2.05 0.21
CA ALA A 71 1.43 1.92 -1.25
C ALA A 71 2.39 2.88 -1.97
N ALA A 72 2.47 4.14 -1.53
CA ALA A 72 3.37 5.15 -2.10
C ALA A 72 4.83 4.75 -1.93
N GLU A 73 5.22 4.29 -0.73
CA GLU A 73 6.58 3.84 -0.42
C GLU A 73 6.98 2.61 -1.26
N LEU A 74 6.08 1.62 -1.42
CA LEU A 74 6.35 0.49 -2.30
C LEU A 74 6.52 0.94 -3.76
N ALA A 75 5.63 1.79 -4.26
CA ALA A 75 5.70 2.28 -5.65
C ALA A 75 6.94 3.15 -5.91
N ALA A 76 7.42 3.88 -4.90
CA ALA A 76 8.63 4.70 -5.00
C ALA A 76 9.93 3.89 -4.96
N ASN A 77 9.93 2.74 -4.27
CA ASN A 77 11.15 1.96 -4.00
C ASN A 77 11.24 0.65 -4.78
N ARG A 78 10.15 0.18 -5.40
CA ARG A 78 10.06 -1.10 -6.14
C ARG A 78 9.58 -0.88 -7.56
N ASP A 79 9.91 -1.83 -8.44
CA ASP A 79 9.44 -1.81 -9.83
C ASP A 79 8.01 -2.36 -9.90
N VAL A 80 7.02 -1.47 -9.73
CA VAL A 80 5.59 -1.81 -9.75
C VAL A 80 4.98 -1.34 -11.07
N ASP A 81 4.29 -2.23 -11.79
CA ASP A 81 3.57 -1.85 -13.02
C ASP A 81 2.55 -0.74 -12.68
N PRO A 82 2.57 0.41 -13.38
CA PRO A 82 1.60 1.48 -13.17
C PRO A 82 0.12 1.03 -13.27
N LYS A 83 -0.17 -0.11 -13.90
CA LYS A 83 -1.51 -0.72 -13.89
C LYS A 83 -1.97 -1.13 -12.50
N ALA A 84 -1.06 -1.61 -11.65
CA ALA A 84 -1.37 -1.97 -10.27
C ALA A 84 -1.79 -0.76 -9.42
N LEU A 85 -1.39 0.45 -9.84
CA LEU A 85 -1.75 1.71 -9.18
C LEU A 85 -3.11 2.26 -9.58
N GLN A 86 -3.75 1.74 -10.65
CA GLN A 86 -4.97 2.34 -11.21
C GLN A 86 -6.13 2.41 -10.23
N GLU A 87 -6.18 1.51 -9.25
CA GLU A 87 -7.25 1.47 -8.24
C GLU A 87 -7.29 2.74 -7.39
N VAL A 88 -6.17 3.46 -7.24
CA VAL A 88 -6.13 4.74 -6.49
C VAL A 88 -7.12 5.78 -7.03
N ARG A 89 -7.48 5.70 -8.33
CA ARG A 89 -8.45 6.61 -8.97
C ARG A 89 -9.89 6.40 -8.48
N MET A 90 -10.17 5.28 -7.83
CA MET A 90 -11.47 4.98 -7.23
C MET A 90 -11.61 5.54 -5.82
N LEU A 91 -10.53 6.06 -5.23
CA LEU A 91 -10.56 6.66 -3.90
C LEU A 91 -11.47 7.89 -3.88
N ASP A 92 -12.37 7.94 -2.89
CA ASP A 92 -13.24 9.10 -2.68
C ASP A 92 -12.42 10.31 -2.19
N PRO A 93 -12.33 11.40 -2.96
CA PRO A 93 -11.59 12.60 -2.55
C PRO A 93 -12.09 13.21 -1.25
N GLY A 94 -13.35 12.96 -0.86
CA GLY A 94 -13.91 13.41 0.42
C GLY A 94 -13.30 12.75 1.65
N LYS A 95 -12.60 11.62 1.49
CA LYS A 95 -11.84 10.96 2.57
C LYS A 95 -10.43 11.51 2.75
N LEU A 96 -9.94 12.30 1.80
CA LEU A 96 -8.58 12.80 1.83
C LEU A 96 -8.41 13.91 2.87
N THR A 97 -7.53 13.66 3.82
CA THR A 97 -6.96 14.66 4.72
C THR A 97 -5.70 15.27 4.12
N LEU A 98 -5.14 16.30 4.77
CA LEU A 98 -3.88 16.90 4.31
C LEU A 98 -2.74 15.87 4.25
N ALA A 99 -2.64 14.98 5.25
CA ALA A 99 -1.62 13.94 5.30
C ALA A 99 -1.77 12.91 4.16
N THR A 100 -2.99 12.40 3.95
CA THR A 100 -3.25 11.42 2.88
C THR A 100 -3.18 12.00 1.47
N SER A 101 -3.36 13.32 1.31
CA SER A 101 -3.34 13.99 -0.01
C SER A 101 -1.96 13.95 -0.66
N GLU A 102 -0.89 14.01 0.13
CA GLU A 102 0.49 13.92 -0.37
C GLU A 102 0.72 12.53 -0.98
N HIS A 103 0.47 11.46 -0.22
CA HIS A 103 0.59 10.08 -0.70
C HIS A 103 -0.28 9.78 -1.91
N TYR A 104 -1.53 10.26 -1.92
CA TYR A 104 -2.42 10.13 -3.07
C TYR A 104 -1.84 10.80 -4.33
N THR A 105 -1.29 12.01 -4.18
CA THR A 105 -0.72 12.77 -5.30
C THR A 105 0.50 12.06 -5.88
N ASP A 106 1.37 11.52 -5.01
CA ASP A 106 2.54 10.75 -5.43
C ASP A 106 2.11 9.53 -6.25
N LEU A 107 1.15 8.75 -5.75
CA LEU A 107 0.60 7.57 -6.44
C LEU A 107 0.00 7.92 -7.81
N VAL A 108 -0.78 9.00 -7.91
CA VAL A 108 -1.38 9.44 -9.17
C VAL A 108 -0.31 9.87 -10.18
N SER A 109 0.73 10.59 -9.73
CA SER A 109 1.81 11.07 -10.61
C SER A 109 2.60 9.93 -11.27
N LEU A 110 2.73 8.79 -10.59
CA LEU A 110 3.39 7.59 -11.11
C LEU A 110 2.59 6.91 -12.24
N ILE A 111 1.28 7.09 -12.28
CA ILE A 111 0.42 6.56 -13.36
C ILE A 111 0.50 7.44 -14.62
N GLU A 112 0.72 8.74 -14.44
CA GLU A 112 0.72 9.74 -15.51
C GLU A 112 2.10 9.95 -16.15
N SER A 113 3.13 9.34 -15.56
CA SER A 113 4.48 9.38 -16.10
C SER A 113 4.56 8.56 -17.41
N PRO A 114 5.06 9.15 -18.52
CA PRO A 114 5.06 8.53 -19.85
C PRO A 114 6.04 7.36 -20.03
#